data_AF-A0A2P7RG14-F1
#
_entry.id   AF-A0A2P7RG14-F1
#
_cell.length_a   1.000
_cell.length_b   1.000
_cell.length_c   1.000
_cell.angle_alpha   90.00
_cell.angle_beta   90.00
_cell.angle_gamma   90.00
#
_symmetry.space_group_name_H-M   'P 1'
#
loop_
_entity.id
_entity.type
_entity.pdbx_description
1 polymer ?
#
loop_
_entity_poly.entity_id
_entity_poly.type
_entity_poly.pdbx_seq_one_letter_code
_entity_poly.pdbx_strand_id
1 'polypeptide(L)'
;LLRVIRRQGLPPSPPPSVIGIDDWAWRRNHRYGTIVCDLERRQPIRLLPDREPATAEAWLRRNPQIQIIARDRGGAYGLAAAKALPNAVQVADRWHLMENASRAFLDSVRKSMRQIRKTVSATRINPKLLTAA
;
A
#
# COMPACT_ATOMS: atom_id res chain seq x y z
N LEU A 1 2.28 19.21 29.84
CA LEU A 1 1.72 19.82 28.61
C LEU A 1 1.12 18.80 27.63
N LEU A 2 1.89 17.85 27.08
CA LEU A 2 1.38 16.86 26.10
C LEU A 2 0.18 16.01 26.58
N ARG A 3 0.15 15.60 27.87
CA ARG A 3 -1.01 14.90 28.46
C ARG A 3 -2.29 15.75 28.50
N VAL A 4 -2.16 17.07 28.63
CA VAL A 4 -3.29 18.02 28.69
C VAL A 4 -3.82 18.28 27.29
N ILE A 5 -2.93 18.46 26.31
CA ILE A 5 -3.29 18.60 24.89
C ILE A 5 -3.96 17.31 24.37
N ARG A 6 -3.44 16.12 24.71
CA ARG A 6 -4.09 14.84 24.35
C ARG A 6 -5.46 14.64 25.02
N ARG A 7 -5.73 15.30 26.14
CA ARG A 7 -7.01 15.21 26.87
C ARG A 7 -8.10 16.10 26.30
N GLN A 8 -7.75 17.18 25.61
CA GLN A 8 -8.77 18.10 25.10
C GLN A 8 -9.55 17.55 23.91
N GLY A 9 -9.10 16.45 23.30
CA GLY A 9 -9.77 15.86 22.14
C GLY A 9 -9.72 16.79 20.92
N LEU A 10 -9.34 16.26 19.76
CA LEU A 10 -9.66 17.00 18.54
C LEU A 10 -11.17 16.87 18.30
N PRO A 11 -11.84 17.91 17.81
CA PRO A 11 -13.23 17.78 17.39
C PRO A 11 -13.35 16.61 16.40
N PRO A 12 -14.45 15.83 16.45
CA PRO A 12 -14.64 14.70 15.55
C PRO A 12 -14.52 15.17 14.10
N SER A 13 -13.56 14.60 13.37
CA SER A 13 -13.50 14.82 11.92
C SER A 13 -14.68 14.12 11.26
N PRO A 14 -15.24 14.68 10.18
CA PRO A 14 -16.28 13.99 9.44
C PRO A 14 -15.72 12.66 8.91
N PRO A 15 -16.55 11.60 8.83
CA PRO A 15 -16.10 10.30 8.38
C PRO A 15 -15.51 10.37 6.95
N PRO A 16 -14.43 9.61 6.66
CA PRO A 16 -13.74 9.70 5.37
C PRO A 16 -14.54 9.04 4.25
N SER A 17 -14.39 9.58 3.04
CA SER A 17 -14.94 9.03 1.81
C SER A 17 -13.90 8.24 1.00
N VAL A 18 -12.62 8.57 1.17
CA VAL A 18 -11.48 7.91 0.51
C VAL A 18 -10.52 7.33 1.56
N ILE A 19 -10.32 6.01 1.51
CA ILE A 19 -9.48 5.31 2.48
C ILE A 19 -8.39 4.45 1.82
N GLY A 20 -7.33 4.19 2.58
CA GLY A 20 -6.29 3.22 2.29
C GLY A 20 -6.37 2.07 3.27
N ILE A 21 -6.23 0.83 2.80
CA ILE A 21 -6.17 -0.39 3.62
C ILE A 21 -4.91 -1.16 3.29
N ASP A 22 -4.14 -1.51 4.32
CA ASP A 22 -2.94 -2.34 4.19
C ASP A 22 -2.67 -3.13 5.49
N ASP A 23 -1.69 -4.02 5.46
CA ASP A 23 -1.21 -4.76 6.62
C ASP A 23 -0.37 -3.86 7.55
N TRP A 24 -0.60 -4.00 8.85
CA TRP A 24 0.14 -3.34 9.92
C TRP A 24 0.89 -4.36 10.77
N ALA A 25 2.20 -4.21 10.90
CA ALA A 25 2.97 -5.05 11.81
C ALA A 25 3.05 -4.40 13.21
N TRP A 26 2.38 -4.99 14.21
CA TRP A 26 2.57 -4.62 15.62
C TRP A 26 3.98 -4.96 16.10
N ARG A 27 4.47 -6.12 15.67
CA ARG A 27 5.85 -6.57 15.78
C ARG A 27 6.17 -7.34 14.52
N ARG A 28 7.16 -6.85 13.77
CA ARG A 28 7.58 -7.44 12.50
C ARG A 28 7.80 -8.95 12.65
N ASN A 29 7.27 -9.73 11.71
CA ASN A 29 7.31 -11.20 11.68
C ASN A 29 6.61 -11.92 12.85
N HIS A 30 5.75 -11.25 13.62
CA HIS A 30 5.05 -11.89 14.75
C HIS A 30 3.55 -11.66 14.71
N ARG A 31 3.13 -10.39 14.71
CA ARG A 31 1.72 -10.05 14.84
C ARG A 31 1.37 -8.93 13.88
N TYR A 32 0.41 -9.23 13.02
CA TYR A 32 -0.09 -8.33 12.00
C TYR A 32 -1.55 -7.99 12.29
N GLY A 33 -1.93 -6.76 11.97
CA GLY A 33 -3.29 -6.27 11.90
C GLY A 33 -3.53 -5.61 10.55
N THR A 34 -4.66 -4.94 10.40
CA THR A 34 -4.92 -4.06 9.25
C THR A 34 -4.85 -2.60 9.70
N ILE A 35 -4.15 -1.76 8.96
CA ILE A 35 -4.23 -0.31 9.10
C ILE A 35 -5.25 0.24 8.11
N VAL A 36 -6.08 1.16 8.59
CA VAL A 36 -6.93 1.99 7.75
C VAL A 36 -6.49 3.44 7.87
N CYS A 37 -6.26 4.07 6.73
CA CYS A 37 -5.87 5.47 6.62
C CYS A 37 -6.97 6.27 5.92
N ASP A 38 -7.27 7.45 6.43
CA ASP A 38 -7.97 8.49 5.67
C ASP A 38 -6.97 9.08 4.68
N LEU A 39 -7.24 8.91 3.38
CA LEU A 39 -6.33 9.39 2.33
C LEU A 39 -6.54 10.86 2.00
N GLU A 40 -7.70 11.42 2.32
CA GLU A 40 -8.00 12.84 2.15
C GLU A 40 -7.17 13.65 3.17
N ARG A 41 -7.07 13.15 4.40
CA ARG A 41 -6.32 13.78 5.51
C ARG A 41 -4.93 13.20 5.71
N ARG A 42 -4.56 12.16 4.97
CA ARG A 42 -3.25 11.47 5.03
C ARG A 42 -2.88 11.01 6.44
N GLN A 43 -3.84 10.41 7.16
CA GLN A 43 -3.63 9.98 8.54
C GLN A 43 -4.23 8.59 8.82
N PRO A 44 -3.61 7.78 9.70
CA PRO A 44 -4.23 6.57 10.22
C PRO A 44 -5.48 6.92 11.02
N ILE A 45 -6.58 6.23 10.74
CA ILE A 45 -7.85 6.38 11.46
C ILE A 45 -8.24 5.13 12.25
N ARG A 46 -7.70 3.97 11.86
CA ARG A 46 -7.97 2.72 12.57
C ARG A 46 -6.83 1.72 12.43
N LEU A 47 -6.59 0.99 13.52
CA LEU A 47 -5.87 -0.28 13.52
C LEU A 47 -6.87 -1.38 13.89
N LEU A 48 -7.04 -2.37 13.00
CA LEU A 48 -7.81 -3.57 13.24
C LEU A 48 -6.91 -4.61 13.94
N PRO A 49 -7.50 -5.50 14.76
CA PRO A 49 -6.73 -6.41 15.61
C PRO A 49 -5.92 -7.45 14.84
N ASP A 50 -6.39 -7.84 13.66
CA ASP A 50 -5.85 -8.90 12.81
C ASP A 50 -5.91 -8.48 11.33
N ARG A 51 -5.43 -9.36 10.45
CA ARG A 51 -5.45 -9.22 8.99
C ARG A 51 -6.58 -10.04 8.34
N GLU A 52 -7.56 -10.49 9.12
CA GLU A 52 -8.59 -11.38 8.61
C GLU A 52 -9.55 -10.60 7.71
N PRO A 53 -9.88 -11.12 6.51
CA PRO A 53 -10.80 -10.45 5.59
C PRO A 53 -12.16 -10.15 6.22
N ALA A 54 -12.64 -11.04 7.10
CA ALA A 54 -13.90 -10.88 7.80
C ALA A 54 -13.90 -9.67 8.75
N THR A 55 -12.78 -9.41 9.44
CA THR A 55 -12.62 -8.25 10.33
C THR A 55 -12.65 -6.95 9.53
N ALA A 56 -11.95 -6.91 8.41
CA ALA A 56 -11.97 -5.77 7.49
C ALA A 56 -13.37 -5.56 6.89
N GLU A 57 -14.03 -6.62 6.42
CA GLU A 57 -15.40 -6.57 5.88
C GLU A 57 -16.39 -6.00 6.91
N ALA A 58 -16.35 -6.50 8.16
CA ALA A 58 -17.23 -6.04 9.23
C ALA A 58 -16.99 -4.56 9.58
N TRP A 59 -15.76 -4.07 9.48
CA TRP A 59 -15.46 -2.65 9.67
C TRP A 59 -15.99 -1.82 8.50
N LEU A 60 -15.79 -2.28 7.25
CA LEU A 60 -16.26 -1.59 6.05
C LEU A 60 -17.78 -1.48 5.99
N ARG A 61 -18.52 -2.54 6.36
CA ARG A 61 -20.00 -2.51 6.43
C ARG A 61 -20.54 -1.43 7.37
N ARG A 62 -19.79 -1.07 8.42
CA ARG A 62 -20.16 0.00 9.35
C ARG A 62 -19.82 1.40 8.84
N ASN A 63 -19.16 1.51 7.69
CA ASN A 63 -18.72 2.76 7.09
C ASN A 63 -19.23 2.88 5.63
N PRO A 64 -20.56 2.92 5.42
CA PRO A 64 -21.16 2.93 4.08
C PRO A 64 -20.87 4.21 3.28
N GLN A 65 -20.40 5.27 3.94
CA GLN A 65 -20.03 6.52 3.28
C GLN A 65 -18.75 6.44 2.44
N ILE A 66 -17.94 5.39 2.62
CA ILE A 66 -16.70 5.19 1.86
C ILE A 66 -17.03 4.92 0.40
N GLN A 67 -16.45 5.71 -0.49
CA GLN A 67 -16.64 5.62 -1.95
C GLN A 67 -15.41 5.07 -2.67
N ILE A 68 -14.21 5.26 -2.11
CA ILE A 68 -12.96 4.85 -2.74
C ILE A 68 -12.09 4.13 -1.71
N ILE A 69 -11.57 2.97 -2.11
CA ILE A 69 -10.68 2.15 -1.30
C ILE A 69 -9.39 1.90 -2.10
N ALA A 70 -8.31 2.57 -1.70
CA ALA A 70 -6.98 2.16 -2.13
C ALA A 70 -6.53 0.97 -1.29
N ARG A 71 -6.03 -0.09 -1.93
CA ARG A 71 -5.56 -1.28 -1.23
C ARG A 71 -4.35 -1.87 -1.93
N ASP A 72 -3.65 -2.74 -1.20
CA ASP A 72 -2.70 -3.66 -1.79
C ASP A 72 -3.35 -4.51 -2.89
N ARG A 73 -2.55 -5.28 -3.64
CA ARG A 73 -3.07 -6.17 -4.68
C ARG A 73 -3.47 -7.55 -4.17
N GLY A 74 -3.56 -7.75 -2.85
CA GLY A 74 -3.99 -8.98 -2.23
C GLY A 74 -5.48 -9.26 -2.50
N GLY A 75 -5.81 -10.50 -2.87
CA GLY A 75 -7.19 -10.89 -3.19
C GLY A 75 -8.14 -10.80 -1.99
N ALA A 76 -7.61 -11.04 -0.78
CA ALA A 76 -8.35 -11.04 0.48
C ALA A 76 -9.10 -9.71 0.74
N TYR A 77 -8.37 -8.59 0.76
CA TYR A 77 -8.99 -7.28 0.99
C TYR A 77 -9.90 -6.86 -0.15
N GLY A 78 -9.56 -7.20 -1.40
CA GLY A 78 -10.42 -6.90 -2.54
C GLY A 78 -11.79 -7.58 -2.47
N LEU A 79 -11.83 -8.85 -2.03
CA LEU A 79 -13.06 -9.59 -1.81
C LEU A 79 -13.87 -9.03 -0.63
N ALA A 80 -13.20 -8.73 0.49
CA ALA A 80 -13.85 -8.12 1.66
C ALA A 80 -14.48 -6.76 1.31
N ALA A 81 -13.75 -5.92 0.56
CA ALA A 81 -14.23 -4.63 0.09
C ALA A 81 -15.44 -4.77 -0.85
N ALA A 82 -15.37 -5.68 -1.84
CA ALA A 82 -16.47 -5.92 -2.77
C ALA A 82 -17.75 -6.43 -2.07
N LYS A 83 -17.60 -7.25 -1.02
CA LYS A 83 -18.74 -7.74 -0.22
C LYS A 83 -19.34 -6.67 0.68
N ALA A 84 -18.49 -5.88 1.35
CA ALA A 84 -18.95 -4.86 2.30
C ALA A 84 -19.53 -3.63 1.62
N LEU A 85 -18.89 -3.18 0.53
CA LEU A 85 -19.17 -1.92 -0.15
C LEU A 85 -19.13 -2.15 -1.67
N PRO A 86 -20.17 -2.78 -2.26
CA PRO A 86 -20.17 -3.20 -3.66
C PRO A 86 -20.05 -2.05 -4.66
N ASN A 87 -20.44 -0.83 -4.26
CA ASN A 87 -20.39 0.37 -5.10
C ASN A 87 -19.08 1.17 -4.90
N ALA A 88 -18.23 0.80 -3.94
CA ALA A 88 -16.98 1.50 -3.71
C ALA A 88 -15.95 1.16 -4.80
N VAL A 89 -15.31 2.19 -5.35
CA VAL A 89 -14.24 2.03 -6.34
C VAL A 89 -12.99 1.51 -5.64
N GLN A 90 -12.48 0.38 -6.10
CA GLN A 90 -11.21 -0.17 -5.63
C GLN A 90 -10.06 0.31 -6.50
N VAL A 91 -9.06 0.92 -5.88
CA VAL A 91 -7.86 1.44 -6.55
C VAL A 91 -6.64 0.67 -6.06
N ALA A 92 -5.75 0.30 -6.99
CA ALA A 92 -4.48 -0.30 -6.60
C ALA A 92 -3.57 0.76 -5.98
N ASP A 93 -3.03 0.46 -4.81
CA ASP A 93 -2.07 1.33 -4.14
C ASP A 93 -0.82 1.57 -5.01
N ARG A 94 -0.39 2.84 -5.05
CA ARG A 94 0.70 3.31 -5.91
C ARG A 94 2.04 2.70 -5.52
N TRP A 95 2.33 2.58 -4.22
CA TRP A 95 3.60 2.03 -3.75
C TRP A 95 3.74 0.58 -4.21
N HIS A 96 2.69 -0.22 -4.02
CA HIS A 96 2.65 -1.61 -4.48
C HIS A 96 2.82 -1.75 -5.99
N LEU A 97 2.25 -0.83 -6.79
CA LEU A 97 2.46 -0.82 -8.25
C LEU A 97 3.93 -0.56 -8.61
N MET A 98 4.55 0.45 -8.00
CA MET A 98 5.95 0.82 -8.27
C MET A 98 6.92 -0.27 -7.81
N GLU A 99 6.69 -0.87 -6.65
CA GLU A 99 7.49 -1.97 -6.13
C GLU A 99 7.41 -3.20 -7.05
N ASN A 100 6.20 -3.56 -7.48
CA ASN A 100 6.01 -4.68 -8.40
C ASN A 100 6.69 -4.44 -9.76
N ALA A 101 6.58 -3.24 -10.31
CA ALA A 101 7.24 -2.88 -11.57
C ALA A 101 8.77 -2.92 -11.44
N SER A 102 9.30 -2.34 -10.36
CA SER A 102 10.75 -2.31 -10.08
C SER A 102 11.30 -3.72 -9.90
N ARG A 103 10.60 -4.58 -9.15
CA ARG A 103 10.99 -5.98 -8.97
C ARG A 103 11.00 -6.74 -10.29
N ALA A 104 9.94 -6.60 -11.09
CA ALA A 104 9.84 -7.27 -12.40
C ALA A 104 10.98 -6.83 -13.35
N PHE A 105 11.29 -5.54 -13.37
CA PHE A 105 12.41 -5.01 -14.14
C PHE A 105 13.74 -5.61 -13.69
N LEU A 106 14.04 -5.58 -12.39
CA LEU A 106 15.27 -6.12 -11.83
C LEU A 106 15.42 -7.61 -12.12
N ASP A 107 14.34 -8.39 -12.02
CA ASP A 107 14.37 -9.83 -12.31
C ASP A 107 14.63 -10.11 -13.80
N SER A 108 14.04 -9.31 -14.69
CA SER A 108 14.32 -9.39 -16.13
C SER A 108 15.79 -9.09 -16.45
N VAL A 109 16.32 -7.98 -15.90
CA VAL A 109 17.73 -7.60 -16.08
C VAL A 109 18.65 -8.70 -15.55
N ARG A 110 18.40 -9.21 -14.35
CA ARG A 110 19.19 -10.29 -13.72
C ARG A 110 19.26 -11.53 -14.61
N LYS A 111 18.15 -11.95 -15.23
CA LYS A 111 18.12 -13.09 -16.15
C LYS A 111 18.97 -12.84 -17.40
N SER A 112 19.00 -11.62 -17.89
CA SER A 112 19.79 -11.21 -19.06
C SER A 112 21.24 -10.82 -18.75
N MET A 113 21.64 -10.73 -17.48
CA MET A 113 22.98 -10.22 -17.10
C MET A 113 24.13 -11.01 -17.72
N ARG A 114 23.98 -12.32 -17.96
CA ARG A 114 25.02 -13.13 -18.60
C ARG A 114 25.26 -12.67 -20.04
N GLN A 115 24.21 -12.47 -20.82
CA GLN A 115 24.29 -11.97 -22.18
C GLN A 115 24.80 -10.52 -22.20
N ILE A 116 24.28 -9.65 -21.33
CA ILE A 116 24.72 -8.26 -21.19
C ILE A 116 26.23 -8.20 -20.94
N ARG A 117 26.74 -9.01 -20.00
CA ARG A 117 28.19 -9.08 -19.71
C ARG A 117 28.99 -9.54 -20.92
N LYS A 118 28.55 -10.56 -21.66
CA LYS A 118 29.24 -11.02 -22.87
C LYS A 118 29.36 -9.91 -23.92
N THR A 119 28.27 -9.20 -24.20
CA THR A 119 28.26 -8.11 -25.19
C THR A 119 29.11 -6.94 -24.73
N VAL A 120 29.01 -6.54 -23.46
CA VAL A 120 29.81 -5.46 -22.88
C VAL A 120 31.30 -5.81 -22.88
N SER A 121 31.68 -7.02 -22.49
CA SER A 121 33.09 -7.45 -22.51
C SER A 121 33.66 -7.57 -23.92
N ALA A 122 32.81 -7.82 -24.92
CA ALA A 122 33.21 -7.86 -26.33
C ALA A 122 33.28 -6.46 -26.98
N THR A 123 32.74 -5.42 -26.33
CA THR A 123 32.64 -4.07 -26.88
C THR A 123 33.55 -3.13 -26.10
N ARG A 124 34.49 -2.42 -26.76
CA ARG A 124 35.18 -1.28 -26.10
C ARG A 124 34.13 -0.22 -25.75
N ILE A 125 33.80 -0.11 -24.47
CA ILE A 125 32.89 0.96 -24.00
C ILE A 125 33.59 2.30 -24.16
N ASN A 126 32.98 3.23 -24.91
CA ASN A 126 33.44 4.60 -24.97
C ASN A 126 33.00 5.34 -23.70
N PRO A 127 33.93 5.78 -22.83
CA PRO A 127 33.60 6.41 -21.56
C PRO A 127 32.82 7.73 -21.70
N LYS A 128 32.86 8.39 -22.87
CA LYS A 128 32.07 9.60 -23.15
C LYS A 128 30.56 9.35 -23.24
N LEU A 129 30.12 8.10 -23.45
CA LEU A 129 28.70 7.73 -23.51
C LEU A 129 28.07 7.50 -22.13
N LEU A 130 28.89 7.33 -21.08
CA LEU A 130 28.43 7.05 -19.72
C LEU A 130 28.24 8.30 -18.85
N THR A 131 28.58 9.48 -19.38
CA THR A 131 28.57 10.77 -18.64
C THR A 131 27.46 11.72 -19.08
N ALA A 132 26.54 11.29 -19.94
CA ALA A 132 25.35 12.07 -20.28
C ALA A 132 24.20 11.70 -19.32
N ALA A 133 24.19 12.34 -18.16
CA ALA A 133 23.03 12.49 -17.27
C ALA A 133 22.99 13.93 -16.76
#